data_AF-A0A1I3Q0A3-F1
#
_entry.id   AF-A0A1I3Q0A3-F1
#
_cell.length_a   1.000
_cell.length_b   1.000
_cell.length_c   1.000
_cell.angle_alpha   90.00
_cell.angle_beta   90.00
_cell.angle_gamma   90.00
#
_symmetry.space_group_name_H-M   'P 1'
#
loop_
_entity.id
_entity.type
_entity.pdbx_description
1 polymer ?
#
loop_
_entity_poly.entity_id
_entity_poly.type
_entity_poly.pdbx_seq_one_letter_code
_entity_poly.pdbx_strand_id
1 'polypeptide(L)'
;MRVGLELLRIVLTFVLVGAAVWLLLGPLYTIHETAERYQWLGASGVYLLLFVMYRNRWRFSGWYQGEGRTRLPMLITKLLVSLGIILILLPWMLASLIG
;
A
#
# COMPACT_ATOMS: atom_id res chain seq x y z
N MET A 1 -4.19 -20.39 -18.65
CA MET A 1 -4.15 -21.03 -17.30
C MET A 1 -3.26 -20.34 -16.26
N ARG A 2 -2.27 -19.49 -16.62
CA ARG A 2 -1.35 -18.87 -15.63
C ARG A 2 -1.86 -17.59 -14.95
N VAL A 3 -2.93 -16.97 -15.47
CA VAL A 3 -3.48 -15.70 -14.94
C VAL A 3 -4.06 -15.86 -13.54
N GLY A 4 -4.76 -16.97 -13.26
CA GLY A 4 -5.33 -17.24 -11.94
C GLY A 4 -4.27 -17.34 -10.84
N LEU A 5 -3.14 -18.00 -11.13
CA LEU A 5 -2.01 -18.10 -10.19
C LEU A 5 -1.34 -16.75 -9.93
N GLU A 6 -1.24 -15.90 -10.96
CA GLU A 6 -0.67 -14.55 -10.81
C GLU A 6 -1.60 -13.65 -9.97
N LEU A 7 -2.93 -13.75 -10.15
CA LEU A 7 -3.93 -13.06 -9.33
C LEU A 7 -3.91 -13.56 -7.90
N LEU A 8 -3.85 -14.88 -7.70
CA LEU A 8 -3.72 -15.47 -6.37
C LEU A 8 -2.47 -14.94 -5.66
N ARG A 9 -1.32 -14.88 -6.35
CA ARG A 9 -0.09 -14.31 -5.79
C ARG A 9 -0.26 -12.84 -5.41
N ILE A 10 -0.94 -12.03 -6.23
CA ILE A 10 -1.25 -10.62 -5.89
C ILE A 10 -2.04 -10.56 -4.59
N VAL A 11 -3.15 -11.28 -4.53
CA VAL A 11 -4.04 -11.28 -3.36
C VAL A 11 -3.29 -11.74 -2.11
N LEU A 12 -2.57 -12.86 -2.17
CA LEU A 12 -1.79 -13.36 -1.04
C LEU A 12 -0.73 -12.35 -0.60
N THR A 13 -0.03 -11.72 -1.53
CA THR A 13 0.99 -10.72 -1.21
C THR A 13 0.39 -9.49 -0.53
N PHE A 14 -0.73 -8.99 -1.06
CA PHE A 14 -1.42 -7.83 -0.49
C PHE A 14 -1.98 -8.11 0.89
N VAL A 15 -2.58 -9.29 1.09
CA VAL A 15 -3.14 -9.69 2.39
C VAL A 15 -2.01 -9.92 3.40
N LEU A 16 -0.98 -10.69 3.07
CA LEU A 16 0.09 -11.03 4.01
C LEU A 16 0.93 -9.83 4.38
N VAL A 17 1.39 -9.06 3.40
CA VAL A 17 2.23 -7.88 3.65
C VAL A 17 1.38 -6.74 4.22
N GLY A 18 0.16 -6.55 3.73
CA GLY A 18 -0.77 -5.57 4.29
C GLY A 18 -1.08 -5.85 5.75
N ALA A 19 -1.39 -7.11 6.11
CA ALA A 19 -1.62 -7.51 7.49
C ALA A 19 -0.35 -7.31 8.34
N ALA A 20 0.83 -7.71 7.86
CA ALA A 20 2.08 -7.52 8.58
C ALA A 20 2.38 -6.04 8.87
N VAL A 21 2.19 -5.16 7.87
CA VAL A 21 2.33 -3.71 8.06
C VAL A 21 1.27 -3.17 9.02
N TRP A 22 0.04 -3.66 8.93
CA TRP A 22 -1.05 -3.25 9.81
C TRP A 22 -0.83 -3.63 11.27
N LEU A 23 -0.21 -4.78 11.54
CA LEU A 23 0.18 -5.16 12.92
C LEU A 23 1.13 -4.14 13.56
N LEU A 24 1.93 -3.44 12.74
CA LEU A 24 2.84 -2.40 13.21
C LEU A 24 2.15 -1.03 13.30
N LEU A 25 1.34 -0.65 12.30
CA LEU A 25 0.72 0.68 12.22
C LEU A 25 -0.60 0.81 12.99
N GLY A 26 -1.40 -0.24 13.05
CA GLY A 26 -2.73 -0.22 13.68
C GLY A 26 -2.70 0.29 15.12
N PRO A 27 -1.84 -0.23 16.00
CA PRO A 27 -1.71 0.25 17.38
C PRO A 27 -1.30 1.72 17.51
N LEU A 28 -0.65 2.29 16.49
CA LEU A 28 -0.31 3.71 16.49
C LEU A 28 -1.58 4.55 16.31
N TYR A 29 -2.49 4.15 15.43
CA TYR A 29 -3.72 4.93 15.21
C TYR A 29 -4.69 4.90 16.39
N THR A 30 -4.64 3.88 17.26
CA THR A 30 -5.52 3.79 18.43
C THR A 30 -5.11 4.71 19.59
N ILE A 31 -4.02 5.47 19.46
CA ILE A 31 -3.55 6.39 20.52
C ILE A 31 -4.48 7.62 20.65
N HIS A 32 -5.12 8.05 19.56
CA HIS A 32 -6.05 9.17 19.55
C HIS A 32 -7.36 8.78 18.87
N GLU A 33 -8.51 9.17 19.45
CA GLU A 33 -9.84 8.86 18.90
C GLU A 33 -10.01 9.37 17.46
N THR A 34 -9.50 10.58 17.17
CA THR A 34 -9.50 11.13 15.80
C THR A 34 -8.62 10.33 14.85
N ALA A 35 -7.43 9.89 15.28
CA ALA A 35 -6.54 9.08 14.45
C ALA A 35 -7.16 7.69 14.19
N GLU A 36 -7.82 7.11 15.20
CA GLU A 36 -8.54 5.85 15.08
C GLU A 36 -9.71 5.97 14.10
N ARG A 37 -10.50 7.05 14.19
CA ARG A 37 -11.61 7.30 13.25
C ARG A 37 -11.15 7.38 11.80
N TYR A 38 -9.98 7.97 11.55
CA TYR A 38 -9.44 8.18 10.21
C TYR A 38 -8.39 7.14 9.77
N GLN A 39 -8.15 6.08 10.55
CA GLN A 39 -7.12 5.07 10.31
C GLN A 39 -7.22 4.37 8.93
N TRP A 40 -8.41 4.36 8.32
CA TRP A 40 -8.66 3.84 6.98
C TRP A 40 -7.90 4.59 5.88
N LEU A 41 -7.56 5.87 6.09
CA LEU A 41 -6.67 6.63 5.21
C LEU A 41 -5.26 6.03 5.23
N GLY A 42 -4.80 5.65 6.42
CA GLY A 42 -3.51 4.96 6.59
C GLY A 42 -3.49 3.60 5.89
N ALA A 43 -4.54 2.79 6.06
CA ALA A 43 -4.69 1.53 5.34
C ALA A 43 -4.67 1.71 3.81
N SER A 44 -5.32 2.77 3.30
CA SER A 44 -5.32 3.12 1.87
C SER A 44 -3.92 3.49 1.39
N GLY A 45 -3.16 4.24 2.17
CA GLY A 45 -1.76 4.57 1.90
C GLY A 45 -0.87 3.34 1.85
N VAL A 46 -1.04 2.39 2.77
CA VAL A 46 -0.33 1.09 2.76
C VAL A 46 -0.61 0.32 1.48
N TYR A 47 -1.88 0.18 1.08
CA TYR A 47 -2.22 -0.52 -0.16
C TYR A 47 -1.69 0.20 -1.41
N LEU A 48 -1.63 1.53 -1.40
CA LEU A 48 -1.03 2.30 -2.49
C LEU A 48 0.48 2.03 -2.61
N LEU A 49 1.20 1.98 -1.49
CA LEU A 49 2.62 1.63 -1.49
C LEU A 49 2.86 0.18 -1.92
N LEU A 50 2.03 -0.76 -1.47
CA LEU A 50 2.06 -2.15 -1.92
C LEU A 50 1.82 -2.27 -3.41
N PHE A 51 0.89 -1.50 -3.97
CA PHE A 51 0.65 -1.44 -5.40
C PHE A 51 1.89 -0.97 -6.18
N VAL A 52 2.53 0.11 -5.72
CA VAL A 52 3.74 0.64 -6.36
C VAL A 52 4.88 -0.39 -6.27
N MET A 53 5.10 -1.01 -5.12
CA MET A 53 6.11 -2.06 -4.94
C MET A 53 5.82 -3.27 -5.83
N TYR A 54 4.56 -3.70 -5.90
CA TYR A 54 4.15 -4.82 -6.73
C TYR A 54 4.40 -4.53 -8.22
N ARG A 55 4.02 -3.34 -8.70
CA ARG A 55 4.22 -2.92 -10.10
C ARG A 55 5.69 -2.70 -10.44
N ASN A 56 6.46 -2.16 -9.49
CA ASN A 56 7.90 -1.95 -9.39
C ASN A 56 8.78 -3.19 -9.56
N ARG A 57 8.61 -4.13 -8.62
CA ARG A 57 9.54 -5.23 -8.35
C ARG A 57 8.87 -6.58 -8.54
N TRP A 58 7.80 -6.85 -7.81
CA TRP A 58 7.30 -8.22 -7.64
C TRP A 58 6.65 -8.80 -8.89
N ARG A 59 6.05 -7.97 -9.73
CA ARG A 59 5.50 -8.39 -11.04
C ARG A 59 6.57 -8.93 -12.01
N PHE A 60 7.85 -8.61 -11.82
CA PHE A 60 8.95 -9.07 -12.68
C PHE A 60 9.52 -10.43 -12.27
N SER A 61 9.20 -10.92 -11.07
CA SER A 61 9.63 -12.24 -10.57
C SER A 61 8.68 -13.39 -10.97
N GLY A 62 7.58 -13.08 -11.67
CA GLY A 62 6.49 -14.01 -11.93
C GLY A 62 6.55 -14.81 -13.22
N TRP A 63 5.53 -15.65 -13.36
CA TRP A 63 5.38 -16.70 -14.37
C TRP A 63 4.86 -16.17 -15.72
N TYR A 64 4.39 -14.92 -15.74
CA TYR A 64 3.93 -14.22 -16.92
C TYR A 64 5.03 -13.33 -17.53
N GLN A 65 5.50 -13.66 -18.74
CA GLN A 65 6.50 -12.91 -19.49
C GLN A 65 5.93 -12.13 -20.70
N GLY A 66 4.61 -11.94 -20.77
CA GLY A 66 3.98 -11.26 -21.91
C GLY A 66 4.28 -9.76 -22.00
N GLU A 67 4.01 -9.19 -23.18
CA GLU A 67 4.15 -7.76 -23.50
C GLU A 67 3.33 -6.89 -22.52
N GLY A 68 3.93 -5.81 -21.99
CA GLY A 68 3.33 -4.95 -20.93
C GLY A 68 4.06 -4.96 -19.57
N ARG A 69 5.22 -5.64 -19.50
CA ARG A 69 6.18 -5.61 -18.38
C ARG A 69 6.97 -4.29 -18.32
N THR A 70 6.29 -3.16 -18.33
CA THR A 70 6.91 -1.87 -18.08
C THR A 70 6.78 -1.51 -16.61
N ARG A 71 7.87 -1.01 -16.02
CA ARG A 71 7.84 -0.36 -14.70
C ARG A 71 7.02 0.92 -14.83
N LEU A 72 6.45 1.39 -13.73
CA LEU A 72 5.90 2.74 -13.72
C LEU A 72 7.04 3.73 -14.04
N PRO A 73 6.77 4.78 -14.82
CA PRO A 73 7.69 5.90 -14.95
C PRO A 73 8.16 6.39 -13.58
N MET A 74 9.42 6.83 -13.50
CA MET A 74 10.01 7.21 -12.22
C MET A 74 9.27 8.37 -11.55
N LEU A 75 8.73 9.30 -12.35
CA LEU A 75 7.89 10.39 -11.86
C LEU A 75 6.61 9.86 -11.18
N ILE A 76 5.87 8.98 -11.85
CA ILE A 76 4.62 8.40 -11.32
C ILE A 76 4.91 7.58 -10.06
N THR A 77 6.00 6.81 -10.06
CA THR A 77 6.45 6.07 -8.87
C THR A 77 6.68 7.01 -7.70
N LYS A 78 7.43 8.10 -7.89
CA LYS A 78 7.70 9.08 -6.83
C LYS A 78 6.41 9.72 -6.30
N LEU A 79 5.51 10.14 -7.20
CA LEU A 79 4.24 10.75 -6.84
C LEU A 79 3.36 9.82 -6.00
N LEU A 80 3.19 8.57 -6.44
CA LEU A 80 2.38 7.59 -5.72
C LEU A 80 3.00 7.22 -4.37
N VAL A 81 4.34 7.13 -4.29
CA VAL A 81 5.04 6.90 -3.02
C VAL A 81 4.83 8.08 -2.07
N SER A 82 5.01 9.32 -2.54
CA SER A 82 4.76 10.50 -1.71
C SER A 82 3.31 10.56 -1.22
N LEU A 83 2.34 10.27 -2.10
CA LEU A 83 0.93 10.25 -1.74
C LEU A 83 0.62 9.15 -0.72
N GLY A 84 1.21 7.96 -0.88
CA GLY A 84 1.05 6.86 0.08
C GLY A 84 1.59 7.21 1.46
N ILE A 85 2.77 7.86 1.52
CA ILE A 85 3.35 8.34 2.79
C ILE A 85 2.45 9.40 3.43
N ILE A 86 1.96 10.38 2.65
CA ILE A 86 1.05 11.41 3.16
C ILE A 86 -0.21 10.75 3.74
N LEU A 87 -0.83 9.80 3.03
CA LEU A 87 -2.03 9.09 3.49
C LEU A 87 -1.79 8.33 4.80
N ILE A 88 -0.61 7.75 5.00
CA ILE A 88 -0.22 7.07 6.24
C ILE A 88 -0.13 8.05 7.42
N LEU A 89 0.40 9.25 7.18
CA LEU A 89 0.57 10.26 8.22
C LEU A 89 -0.72 11.06 8.49
N LEU A 90 -1.65 11.08 7.53
CA LEU A 90 -2.83 11.95 7.55
C LEU A 90 -3.73 11.77 8.79
N PRO A 91 -4.02 10.55 9.30
CA PRO A 91 -4.84 10.39 10.51
C PRO A 91 -4.25 11.10 11.73
N TRP A 92 -2.92 11.08 11.87
CA TRP A 92 -2.20 11.77 12.93
C TRP A 92 -2.20 13.29 12.75
N MET A 93 -2.01 13.75 11.52
CA MET A 93 -2.11 15.18 11.21
C MET A 93 -3.51 15.72 11.55
N LEU A 94 -4.56 14.98 11.19
CA LEU A 94 -5.94 15.33 11.53
C LEU A 94 -6.18 15.32 13.04
N ALA A 95 -5.65 14.31 13.75
CA ALA A 95 -5.72 14.27 15.20
C ALA A 95 -5.04 15.49 15.86
N SER A 96 -3.91 15.96 15.33
CA SER A 96 -3.23 17.15 15.86
C SER A 96 -3.89 18.49 15.55
N LEU A 97 -4.75 18.54 14.52
CA LEU A 97 -5.39 19.78 14.05
C LEU A 97 -6.81 19.96 14.58
N ILE A 98 -7.53 18.85 14.79
CA ILE A 98 -8.98 18.85 15.06
C ILE A 98 -9.30 18.06 16.35
N GLY A 99 -8.37 17.26 16.87
CA GLY A 99 -8.47 16.57 18.16
C GLY A 99 -7.85 17.38 19.28
#